data_AF-A0A2C8F4I0-F1
#
_entry.id   AF-A0A2C8F4I0-F1
#
_cell.length_a   1.000
_cell.length_b   1.000
_cell.length_c   1.000
_cell.angle_alpha   90.00
_cell.angle_beta   90.00
_cell.angle_gamma   90.00
#
_symmetry.space_group_name_H-M   'P 1'
#
loop_
_entity.id
_entity.type
_entity.pdbx_description
1 polymer ?
#
loop_
_entity_poly.entity_id
_entity_poly.type
_entity_poly.pdbx_seq_one_letter_code
_entity_poly.pdbx_strand_id
1 'polypeptide(L)'
;MKHSITALLVMVFITGAGCASRSTTDVQYPVNLQENLFNVARYYEKGAYMRDVKLVAAEADDYIARSLKNKKYIRPAIIFDIDETLLNNQPMYQKTGYRFIPSVWKRWVDSAEIPAVEPILKLYLKYVDGVDIFIVTGRNVFQRAQTMRNLEKRGIHGATMVFFKEAWDKDLTALEHKTKVVQQLVEKEGYEVIANIGDQSSDFGATIQGANFKLPNYLYISR
;
A
#
# COMPACT_ATOMS: atom_id res chain seq x y z
N MET A 1 47.71 17.63 69.36
CA MET A 1 47.17 18.97 69.65
C MET A 1 46.97 19.71 68.34
N LYS A 2 45.71 20.09 68.05
CA LYS A 2 45.24 21.33 67.37
C LYS A 2 45.90 21.69 66.00
N HIS A 3 45.20 21.93 64.89
CA HIS A 3 43.90 22.59 64.70
C HIS A 3 43.23 22.17 63.38
N SER A 4 41.90 22.17 63.43
CA SER A 4 40.95 22.09 62.33
C SER A 4 41.00 23.35 61.45
N ILE A 5 40.86 23.19 60.12
CA ILE A 5 40.40 24.26 59.22
C ILE A 5 39.30 23.68 58.34
N THR A 6 38.08 24.03 58.70
CA THR A 6 36.85 23.76 57.96
C THR A 6 36.78 24.73 56.78
N ALA A 7 36.93 24.23 55.54
CA ALA A 7 36.67 25.03 54.34
C ALA A 7 35.21 24.86 53.91
N LEU A 8 34.45 25.95 54.06
CA LEU A 8 33.05 26.08 53.71
C LEU A 8 32.89 26.08 52.16
N LEU A 9 32.25 25.05 51.61
CA LEU A 9 31.96 24.95 50.18
C LEU A 9 30.69 25.75 49.87
N VAL A 10 30.84 26.96 49.34
CA VAL A 10 29.71 27.77 48.85
C VAL A 10 29.30 27.27 47.47
N MET A 11 28.21 26.50 47.39
CA MET A 11 27.54 26.18 46.13
C MET A 11 26.83 27.44 45.61
N VAL A 12 27.41 28.05 44.57
CA VAL A 12 26.73 29.10 43.80
C VAL A 12 25.75 28.41 42.84
N PHE A 13 24.46 28.42 43.18
CA PHE A 13 23.39 28.10 42.24
C PHE A 13 23.24 29.27 41.27
N ILE A 14 23.91 29.19 40.11
CA ILE A 14 23.60 30.05 38.97
C ILE A 14 22.31 29.51 38.35
N THR A 15 21.16 30.07 38.76
CA THR A 15 19.90 29.90 38.03
C THR A 15 20.00 30.70 36.73
N GLY A 16 20.62 30.10 35.72
CA GLY A 16 20.50 30.57 34.35
C GLY A 16 19.03 30.52 33.97
N ALA A 17 18.36 31.67 34.00
CA ALA A 17 17.06 31.87 33.39
C ALA A 17 17.22 31.55 31.90
N GLY A 18 16.90 30.30 31.54
CA GLY A 18 16.74 29.91 30.15
C GLY A 18 15.66 30.80 29.57
N CYS A 19 16.07 31.79 28.78
CA CYS A 19 15.19 32.43 27.82
C CYS A 19 14.80 31.34 26.81
N ALA A 20 13.79 30.55 27.15
CA ALA A 20 13.04 29.81 26.16
C ALA A 20 12.32 30.88 25.33
N SER A 21 12.95 31.29 24.24
CA SER A 21 12.25 31.91 23.13
C SER A 21 11.13 30.95 22.75
N ARG A 22 9.91 31.23 23.22
CA ARG A 22 8.70 30.63 22.66
C ARG A 22 8.73 30.96 21.18
N SER A 23 9.00 29.95 20.35
CA SER A 23 8.83 30.02 18.90
C SER A 23 7.40 30.51 18.65
N THR A 24 7.30 31.75 18.18
CA THR A 24 6.06 32.30 17.68
C THR A 24 5.73 31.56 16.40
N THR A 25 4.75 30.65 16.51
CA THR A 25 3.90 30.15 15.43
C THR A 25 4.62 29.46 14.27
N ASP A 26 4.89 28.17 14.43
CA ASP A 26 5.09 27.26 13.30
C ASP A 26 3.73 27.00 12.63
N VAL A 27 3.22 28.02 11.91
CA VAL A 27 1.97 27.87 11.14
C VAL A 27 2.30 26.98 9.95
N GLN A 28 1.90 25.72 10.00
CA GLN A 28 2.02 24.81 8.87
C GLN A 28 0.94 25.15 7.83
N TYR A 29 1.30 25.98 6.85
CA TYR A 29 0.44 26.26 5.71
C TYR A 29 0.37 25.05 4.77
N PRO A 30 -0.80 24.79 4.17
CA PRO A 30 -0.90 23.75 3.13
C PRO A 30 -0.06 24.14 1.91
N VAL A 31 0.64 23.15 1.33
CA VAL A 31 1.35 23.31 0.06
C VAL A 31 0.35 23.65 -1.04
N ASN A 32 0.74 24.52 -1.97
CA ASN A 32 -0.10 24.91 -3.10
C ASN A 32 -0.54 23.68 -3.93
N LEU A 33 -1.77 23.66 -4.44
CA LEU A 33 -2.30 22.52 -5.20
C LEU A 33 -1.45 22.21 -6.45
N GLN A 34 -1.04 23.21 -7.22
CA GLN A 34 -0.22 22.99 -8.41
C GLN A 34 1.16 22.46 -8.04
N GLU A 35 1.75 23.00 -6.96
CA GLU A 35 3.01 22.51 -6.44
C GLU A 35 2.93 21.05 -5.99
N ASN A 36 1.85 20.67 -5.29
CA ASN A 36 1.58 19.27 -4.95
C ASN A 36 1.47 18.39 -6.21
N LEU A 37 0.72 18.82 -7.23
CA LEU A 37 0.63 18.08 -8.50
C LEU A 37 1.99 17.93 -9.18
N PHE A 38 2.83 18.97 -9.19
CA PHE A 38 4.19 18.89 -9.72
C PHE A 38 5.06 17.91 -8.92
N ASN A 39 4.93 17.90 -7.59
CA ASN A 39 5.68 16.98 -6.72
C ASN A 39 5.25 15.53 -6.95
N VAL A 40 3.95 15.27 -7.03
CA VAL A 40 3.40 13.96 -7.39
C VAL A 40 3.88 13.54 -8.78
N ALA A 41 3.76 14.41 -9.79
CA ALA A 41 4.21 14.10 -11.14
C ALA A 41 5.70 13.73 -11.18
N ARG A 42 6.55 14.52 -10.51
CA ARG A 42 7.99 14.26 -10.41
C ARG A 42 8.28 12.91 -9.75
N TYR A 43 7.56 12.55 -8.69
CA TYR A 43 7.73 11.28 -7.99
C TYR A 43 7.55 10.07 -8.92
N TYR A 44 6.49 10.09 -9.74
CA TYR A 44 6.20 9.03 -10.70
C TYR A 44 7.14 9.07 -11.91
N GLU A 45 7.36 10.24 -12.51
CA GLU A 45 8.06 10.38 -13.79
C GLU A 45 9.59 10.33 -13.68
N LYS A 46 10.18 10.66 -12.51
CA LYS A 46 11.63 10.58 -12.28
C LYS A 46 12.08 9.26 -11.66
N GLY A 47 11.20 8.26 -11.67
CA GLY A 47 11.49 6.88 -11.28
C GLY A 47 11.59 6.63 -9.77
N ALA A 48 11.26 7.60 -8.91
CA ALA A 48 11.22 7.38 -7.47
C ALA A 48 10.15 6.34 -7.11
N TYR A 49 8.95 6.48 -7.67
CA TYR A 49 7.87 5.49 -7.53
C TYR A 49 8.33 4.05 -7.80
N MET A 50 8.95 3.79 -8.95
CA MET A 50 9.35 2.42 -9.31
C MET A 50 10.50 1.90 -8.44
N ARG A 51 11.38 2.77 -7.92
CA ARG A 51 12.40 2.37 -6.94
C ARG A 51 11.74 1.93 -5.64
N ASP A 52 10.79 2.71 -5.13
CA ASP A 52 10.12 2.42 -3.86
C ASP A 52 9.25 1.16 -3.97
N VAL A 53 8.50 0.99 -5.06
CA VAL A 53 7.76 -0.25 -5.36
C VAL A 53 8.70 -1.46 -5.40
N LYS A 54 9.88 -1.33 -6.01
CA LYS A 54 10.87 -2.42 -6.05
C LYS A 54 11.38 -2.78 -4.65
N LEU A 55 11.57 -1.81 -3.77
CA LEU A 55 11.98 -2.06 -2.37
C LEU A 55 10.89 -2.84 -1.62
N VAL A 56 9.64 -2.41 -1.71
CA VAL A 56 8.51 -3.10 -1.05
C VAL A 56 8.31 -4.51 -1.64
N ALA A 57 8.44 -4.68 -2.96
CA ALA A 57 8.35 -5.99 -3.60
C ALA A 57 9.45 -6.95 -3.10
N ALA A 58 10.68 -6.47 -2.95
CA ALA A 58 11.78 -7.26 -2.42
C ALA A 58 11.58 -7.63 -0.94
N GLU A 59 11.08 -6.68 -0.13
CA GLU A 59 10.75 -6.93 1.27
C GLU A 59 9.65 -7.99 1.41
N ALA A 60 8.60 -7.89 0.58
CA ALA A 60 7.52 -8.88 0.53
C ALA A 60 8.05 -10.26 0.13
N ASP A 61 8.91 -10.33 -0.89
CA ASP A 61 9.54 -11.57 -1.35
C ASP A 61 10.34 -12.25 -0.24
N ASP A 62 11.23 -11.49 0.41
CA ASP A 62 12.08 -11.99 1.50
C ASP A 62 11.25 -12.44 2.71
N TYR A 63 10.15 -11.75 3.00
CA TYR A 63 9.24 -12.15 4.06
C TYR A 63 8.52 -13.46 3.71
N ILE A 64 7.89 -13.53 2.53
CA ILE A 64 7.11 -14.71 2.08
C ILE A 64 8.02 -15.93 2.03
N ALA A 65 9.19 -15.82 1.41
CA ALA A 65 10.16 -16.92 1.31
C ALA A 65 10.60 -17.45 2.69
N ARG A 66 10.92 -16.54 3.63
CA ARG A 66 11.25 -16.94 5.01
C ARG A 66 10.08 -17.55 5.74
N SER A 67 8.88 -17.01 5.54
CA SER A 67 7.66 -17.48 6.17
C SER A 67 7.37 -18.93 5.78
N LEU A 68 7.35 -19.21 4.47
CA LEU A 68 7.11 -20.55 3.92
C LEU A 68 8.20 -21.55 4.28
N LYS A 69 9.44 -21.10 4.50
CA LYS A 69 10.55 -21.95 4.94
C LYS A 69 10.45 -22.32 6.43
N ASN A 70 10.06 -21.37 7.27
CA ASN A 70 10.19 -21.49 8.72
C ASN A 70 8.91 -22.01 9.41
N LYS A 71 7.77 -21.96 8.72
CA LYS A 71 6.47 -22.40 9.24
C LYS A 71 5.84 -23.39 8.28
N LYS A 72 5.11 -24.36 8.84
CA LYS A 72 4.25 -25.24 8.05
C LYS A 72 2.85 -24.64 8.03
N TYR A 73 2.44 -24.22 6.85
CA TYR A 73 1.09 -23.76 6.58
C TYR A 73 0.26 -24.92 6.01
N ILE A 74 -0.98 -25.03 6.44
CA ILE A 74 -1.97 -25.96 5.89
C ILE A 74 -2.53 -25.36 4.59
N ARG A 75 -2.85 -24.06 4.59
CA ARG A 75 -3.44 -23.34 3.45
C ARG A 75 -2.83 -21.94 3.29
N PRO A 76 -1.54 -21.82 2.93
CA PRO A 76 -0.91 -20.52 2.78
C PRO A 76 -1.58 -19.74 1.64
N ALA A 77 -1.86 -18.45 1.87
CA ALA A 77 -2.45 -17.59 0.86
C ALA A 77 -1.78 -16.21 0.78
N ILE A 78 -1.72 -15.65 -0.42
CA ILE A 78 -1.27 -14.27 -0.66
C ILE A 78 -2.41 -13.48 -1.28
N ILE A 79 -2.58 -12.24 -0.84
CA ILE A 79 -3.60 -11.33 -1.34
C ILE A 79 -2.93 -10.20 -2.12
N PHE A 80 -3.48 -9.87 -3.29
CA PHE A 80 -3.09 -8.71 -4.08
C PHE A 80 -4.29 -7.82 -4.37
N ASP A 81 -4.11 -6.50 -4.27
CA ASP A 81 -4.98 -5.54 -4.97
C ASP A 81 -4.64 -5.47 -6.48
N ILE A 82 -5.49 -4.80 -7.27
CA ILE A 82 -5.28 -4.55 -8.69
C ILE A 82 -4.67 -3.17 -8.97
N ASP A 83 -5.31 -2.09 -8.57
CA ASP A 83 -5.02 -0.74 -9.08
C ASP A 83 -3.81 -0.13 -8.37
N GLU A 84 -2.80 0.29 -9.12
CA GLU A 84 -1.48 0.69 -8.59
C GLU A 84 -0.73 -0.42 -7.83
N THR A 85 -1.25 -1.66 -7.88
CA THR A 85 -0.66 -2.86 -7.27
C THR A 85 -0.23 -3.90 -8.31
N LEU A 86 -1.17 -4.51 -9.04
CA LEU A 86 -0.86 -5.41 -10.16
C LEU A 86 -0.84 -4.66 -11.50
N LEU A 87 -1.72 -3.68 -11.65
CA LEU A 87 -1.90 -2.86 -12.85
C LEU A 87 -1.54 -1.40 -12.56
N ASN A 88 -0.77 -0.78 -13.46
CA ASN A 88 -0.27 0.58 -13.35
C ASN A 88 -1.13 1.55 -14.18
N ASN A 89 -1.95 2.37 -13.52
CA ASN A 89 -2.80 3.38 -14.14
C ASN A 89 -2.11 4.75 -14.26
N GLN A 90 -0.87 4.91 -13.78
CA GLN A 90 -0.11 6.16 -13.90
C GLN A 90 -0.08 6.76 -15.32
N PRO A 91 0.06 6.00 -16.42
CA PRO A 91 0.03 6.58 -17.77
C PRO A 91 -1.29 7.28 -18.11
N MET A 92 -2.41 6.87 -17.51
CA MET A 92 -3.69 7.56 -17.66
C MET A 92 -3.68 8.87 -16.90
N TYR A 93 -3.23 8.85 -15.63
CA TYR A 93 -3.12 10.06 -14.81
C TYR A 93 -2.18 11.10 -15.42
N GLN A 94 -1.06 10.67 -16.02
CA GLN A 94 -0.15 11.58 -16.71
C GLN A 94 -0.87 12.35 -17.84
N LYS A 95 -1.72 11.68 -18.62
CA LYS A 95 -2.48 12.29 -19.73
C LYS A 95 -3.59 13.23 -19.27
N THR A 96 -4.06 13.11 -18.02
CA THR A 96 -5.13 13.95 -17.46
C THR A 96 -4.61 15.04 -16.53
N GLY A 97 -3.29 15.22 -16.44
CA GLY A 97 -2.68 16.17 -15.49
C GLY A 97 -2.90 15.75 -14.03
N TYR A 98 -2.81 14.45 -13.76
CA TYR A 98 -2.98 13.82 -12.44
C TYR A 98 -4.38 14.03 -11.84
N ARG A 99 -5.41 14.00 -12.69
CA ARG A 99 -6.81 14.14 -12.29
C ARG A 99 -7.60 12.89 -12.66
N PHE A 100 -8.48 12.47 -11.76
CA PHE A 100 -9.44 11.42 -12.07
C PHE A 100 -10.57 11.98 -12.95
N ILE A 101 -10.78 11.36 -14.11
CA ILE A 101 -11.87 11.70 -15.03
C ILE A 101 -12.62 10.41 -15.35
N PRO A 102 -13.87 10.22 -14.89
CA PRO A 102 -14.59 8.95 -15.01
C PRO A 102 -14.70 8.40 -16.44
N SER A 103 -14.92 9.28 -17.43
CA SER A 103 -15.01 8.86 -18.83
C SER A 103 -13.67 8.41 -19.42
N VAL A 104 -12.55 9.00 -18.97
CA VAL A 104 -11.20 8.57 -19.32
C VAL A 104 -10.87 7.25 -18.64
N TRP A 105 -11.21 7.11 -17.35
CA TRP A 105 -11.06 5.86 -16.60
C TRP A 105 -11.77 4.70 -17.30
N LYS A 106 -13.03 4.90 -17.69
CA LYS A 106 -13.79 3.86 -18.40
C LYS A 106 -13.07 3.41 -19.68
N ARG A 107 -12.66 4.36 -20.53
CA ARG A 107 -11.91 4.05 -21.77
C ARG A 107 -10.56 3.38 -21.48
N TRP A 108 -9.88 3.79 -20.41
CA TRP A 108 -8.61 3.21 -19.99
C TRP A 108 -8.76 1.73 -19.61
N VAL A 109 -9.74 1.41 -18.75
CA VAL A 109 -10.06 0.02 -18.39
C VAL A 109 -10.52 -0.79 -19.60
N ASP A 110 -11.40 -0.21 -20.44
CA ASP A 110 -11.91 -0.86 -21.65
C ASP A 110 -10.81 -1.20 -22.67
N SER A 111 -9.70 -0.42 -22.70
CA SER A 111 -8.62 -0.59 -23.68
C SER A 111 -7.93 -1.95 -23.62
N ALA A 112 -7.97 -2.60 -22.45
CA ALA A 112 -7.18 -3.80 -22.17
C ALA A 112 -5.67 -3.61 -22.39
N GLU A 113 -5.13 -2.39 -22.22
CA GLU A 113 -3.71 -2.08 -22.38
C GLU A 113 -3.06 -1.49 -21.13
N ILE A 114 -3.67 -1.69 -19.95
CA ILE A 114 -3.08 -1.21 -18.70
C ILE A 114 -1.76 -1.96 -18.46
N PRO A 115 -0.62 -1.26 -18.28
CA PRO A 115 0.65 -1.90 -17.97
C PRO A 115 0.63 -2.60 -16.62
N ALA A 116 1.51 -3.58 -16.42
CA ALA A 116 1.71 -4.16 -15.10
C ALA A 116 2.60 -3.28 -14.21
N VAL A 117 2.47 -3.44 -12.90
CA VAL A 117 3.49 -3.00 -11.96
C VAL A 117 4.56 -4.08 -11.89
N GLU A 118 5.58 -3.95 -12.75
CA GLU A 118 6.56 -5.03 -13.05
C GLU A 118 7.18 -5.73 -11.83
N PRO A 119 7.63 -5.03 -10.76
CA PRO A 119 8.17 -5.72 -9.58
C PRO A 119 7.14 -6.61 -8.88
N ILE A 120 5.87 -6.20 -8.85
CA ILE A 120 4.78 -6.95 -8.22
C ILE A 120 4.30 -8.08 -9.13
N LEU A 121 4.30 -7.90 -10.45
CA LEU A 121 4.03 -8.98 -11.40
C LEU A 121 5.04 -10.13 -11.21
N LYS A 122 6.34 -9.81 -11.08
CA LYS A 122 7.37 -10.83 -10.81
C LYS A 122 7.13 -11.56 -9.49
N LEU A 123 6.70 -10.84 -8.45
CA LEU A 123 6.35 -11.42 -7.16
C LEU A 123 5.14 -12.37 -7.29
N TYR A 124 4.08 -11.93 -7.97
CA TYR A 124 2.89 -12.74 -8.25
C TYR A 124 3.27 -14.04 -8.98
N LEU A 125 3.99 -13.94 -10.09
CA LEU A 125 4.37 -15.09 -10.92
C LEU A 125 5.28 -16.08 -10.17
N LYS A 126 6.08 -15.60 -9.21
CA LYS A 126 6.94 -16.46 -8.38
C LYS A 126 6.15 -17.41 -7.48
N TYR A 127 4.97 -16.99 -7.01
CA TYR A 127 4.22 -17.71 -5.99
C TYR A 127 2.93 -18.37 -6.47
N VAL A 128 2.40 -17.98 -7.63
CA VAL A 128 1.07 -18.42 -8.10
C VAL A 128 0.95 -19.94 -8.29
N ASP A 129 2.04 -20.63 -8.62
CA ASP A 129 2.02 -22.08 -8.83
C ASP A 129 2.15 -22.89 -7.52
N GLY A 130 2.49 -22.25 -6.40
CA GLY A 130 2.81 -22.94 -5.14
C GLY A 130 2.08 -22.43 -3.89
N VAL A 131 1.37 -21.30 -4.00
CA VAL A 131 0.63 -20.66 -2.90
C VAL A 131 -0.70 -20.18 -3.47
N ASP A 132 -1.79 -20.34 -2.71
CA ASP A 132 -3.09 -19.81 -3.14
C ASP A 132 -3.02 -18.28 -3.27
N ILE A 133 -3.45 -17.75 -4.41
CA ILE A 133 -3.48 -16.31 -4.62
C ILE A 133 -4.93 -15.82 -4.73
N PHE A 134 -5.26 -14.84 -3.91
CA PHE A 134 -6.49 -14.08 -4.01
C PHE A 134 -6.23 -12.68 -4.53
N ILE A 135 -7.03 -12.24 -5.48
CA ILE A 135 -7.04 -10.85 -5.93
C ILE A 135 -8.30 -10.20 -5.40
N VAL A 136 -8.17 -9.10 -4.65
CA VAL A 136 -9.32 -8.39 -4.05
C VAL A 136 -9.28 -6.93 -4.45
N THR A 137 -10.23 -6.52 -5.31
CA THR A 137 -10.23 -5.19 -5.92
C THR A 137 -11.41 -4.33 -5.49
N GLY A 138 -11.19 -3.01 -5.41
CA GLY A 138 -12.26 -2.02 -5.26
C GLY A 138 -13.08 -1.80 -6.54
N ARG A 139 -12.69 -2.39 -7.68
CA ARG A 139 -13.45 -2.31 -8.93
C ARG A 139 -14.81 -2.99 -8.78
N ASN A 140 -15.83 -2.40 -9.40
CA ASN A 140 -17.16 -2.99 -9.41
C ASN A 140 -17.22 -4.17 -10.40
N VAL A 141 -18.07 -5.16 -10.12
CA VAL A 141 -18.31 -6.33 -10.96
C VAL A 141 -18.63 -5.99 -12.42
N PHE A 142 -19.23 -4.83 -12.71
CA PHE A 142 -19.47 -4.36 -14.09
C PHE A 142 -18.18 -4.11 -14.90
N GLN A 143 -17.02 -3.97 -14.24
CA GLN A 143 -15.70 -3.86 -14.88
C GLN A 143 -14.97 -5.20 -14.97
N ARG A 144 -15.57 -6.31 -14.51
CA ARG A 144 -14.93 -7.63 -14.41
C ARG A 144 -14.33 -8.07 -15.74
N ALA A 145 -15.12 -8.09 -16.80
CA ALA A 145 -14.68 -8.59 -18.10
C ALA A 145 -13.45 -7.84 -18.66
N GLN A 146 -13.47 -6.51 -18.57
CA GLN A 146 -12.36 -5.65 -19.02
C GLN A 146 -11.13 -5.81 -18.13
N THR A 147 -11.34 -5.91 -16.81
CA THR A 147 -10.25 -6.07 -15.83
C THR A 147 -9.56 -7.41 -16.03
N MET A 148 -10.31 -8.49 -16.17
CA MET A 148 -9.75 -9.82 -16.42
C MET A 148 -8.92 -9.85 -17.71
N ARG A 149 -9.39 -9.21 -18.80
CA ARG A 149 -8.59 -9.08 -20.03
C ARG A 149 -7.29 -8.30 -19.84
N ASN A 150 -7.28 -7.27 -19.00
CA ASN A 150 -6.04 -6.57 -18.68
C ASN A 150 -5.07 -7.48 -17.92
N LEU A 151 -5.54 -8.19 -16.89
CA LEU A 151 -4.72 -9.13 -16.12
C LEU A 151 -4.14 -10.22 -17.03
N GLU A 152 -4.98 -10.86 -17.85
CA GLU A 152 -4.59 -11.92 -18.78
C GLU A 152 -3.51 -11.45 -19.77
N LYS A 153 -3.69 -10.26 -20.37
CA LYS A 153 -2.69 -9.68 -21.28
C LYS A 153 -1.35 -9.33 -20.63
N ARG A 154 -1.30 -9.26 -19.30
CA ARG A 154 -0.06 -9.07 -18.54
C ARG A 154 0.50 -10.38 -17.99
N GLY A 155 -0.09 -11.52 -18.39
CA GLY A 155 0.31 -12.83 -17.92
C GLY A 155 -0.14 -13.13 -16.50
N ILE A 156 -1.07 -12.37 -15.93
CA ILE A 156 -1.62 -12.61 -14.58
C ILE A 156 -2.76 -13.63 -14.73
N HIS A 157 -2.44 -14.89 -14.44
CA HIS A 157 -3.35 -16.04 -14.46
C HIS A 157 -3.04 -16.95 -13.26
N GLY A 158 -3.94 -17.87 -12.93
CA GLY A 158 -3.71 -18.85 -11.85
C GLY A 158 -4.14 -18.40 -10.45
N ALA A 159 -4.69 -17.18 -10.29
CA ALA A 159 -5.32 -16.79 -9.03
C ALA A 159 -6.47 -17.75 -8.67
N THR A 160 -6.51 -18.18 -7.42
CA THR A 160 -7.54 -19.05 -6.83
C THR A 160 -8.92 -18.39 -6.94
N MET A 161 -9.01 -17.08 -6.68
CA MET A 161 -10.22 -16.28 -6.89
C MET A 161 -9.91 -14.81 -7.10
N VAL A 162 -10.76 -14.12 -7.88
CA VAL A 162 -10.76 -12.67 -8.03
C VAL A 162 -12.09 -12.09 -7.51
N PHE A 163 -12.01 -11.31 -6.45
CA PHE A 163 -13.15 -10.67 -5.79
C PHE A 163 -13.31 -9.23 -6.25
N PHE A 164 -14.47 -8.93 -6.82
CA PHE A 164 -14.91 -7.58 -7.18
C PHE A 164 -15.97 -7.10 -6.20
N LYS A 165 -16.19 -5.78 -6.14
CA LYS A 165 -17.38 -5.22 -5.48
C LYS A 165 -18.62 -5.59 -6.26
N GLU A 166 -19.43 -6.47 -5.70
CA GLU A 166 -20.67 -6.94 -6.32
C GLU A 166 -21.72 -5.82 -6.38
N ALA A 167 -22.70 -5.98 -7.28
CA ALA A 167 -23.69 -4.94 -7.53
C ALA A 167 -24.53 -4.59 -6.30
N TRP A 168 -24.77 -5.56 -5.41
CA TRP A 168 -25.49 -5.37 -4.15
C TRP A 168 -24.63 -4.75 -3.04
N ASP A 169 -23.30 -4.73 -3.19
CA ASP A 169 -22.34 -4.11 -2.25
C ASP A 169 -21.96 -2.68 -2.70
N LYS A 170 -22.82 -2.01 -3.49
CA LYS A 170 -22.54 -0.69 -4.08
C LYS A 170 -22.23 0.40 -3.04
N ASP A 171 -22.81 0.29 -1.85
CA ASP A 171 -22.71 1.29 -0.78
C ASP A 171 -21.55 0.98 0.19
N LEU A 172 -20.95 -0.21 0.11
CA LEU A 172 -19.76 -0.52 0.91
C LEU A 172 -18.60 0.36 0.47
N THR A 173 -17.80 0.80 1.43
CA THR A 173 -16.50 1.40 1.15
C THR A 173 -15.53 0.35 0.57
N ALA A 174 -14.39 0.77 0.05
CA ALA A 174 -13.38 -0.20 -0.39
C ALA A 174 -12.86 -0.98 0.82
N LEU A 175 -12.63 -0.30 1.94
CA LEU A 175 -12.20 -0.90 3.20
C LEU A 175 -13.17 -1.98 3.68
N GLU A 176 -14.48 -1.68 3.73
CA GLU A 176 -15.50 -2.62 4.21
C GLU A 176 -15.58 -3.86 3.32
N HIS A 177 -15.62 -3.67 2.01
CA HIS A 177 -15.66 -4.78 1.06
C HIS A 177 -14.42 -5.68 1.20
N LYS A 178 -13.22 -5.09 1.16
CA LYS A 178 -11.97 -5.86 1.23
C LYS A 178 -11.82 -6.56 2.56
N THR A 179 -12.13 -5.88 3.67
CA THR A 179 -12.11 -6.46 5.02
C THR A 179 -13.01 -7.69 5.11
N LYS A 180 -14.25 -7.59 4.62
CA LYS A 180 -15.22 -8.70 4.61
C LYS A 180 -14.71 -9.90 3.81
N VAL A 181 -14.11 -9.68 2.64
CA VAL A 181 -13.54 -10.76 1.82
C VAL A 181 -12.38 -11.44 2.55
N VAL A 182 -11.44 -10.66 3.09
CA VAL A 182 -10.27 -11.24 3.80
C VAL A 182 -10.70 -11.97 5.07
N GLN A 183 -11.64 -11.44 5.84
CA GLN A 183 -12.22 -12.14 7.00
C GLN A 183 -12.89 -13.45 6.60
N GLN A 184 -13.64 -13.49 5.50
CA GLN A 184 -14.22 -14.73 5.00
C GLN A 184 -13.14 -15.77 4.68
N LEU A 185 -12.09 -15.37 3.96
CA LEU A 185 -10.98 -16.27 3.60
C LEU A 185 -10.29 -16.85 4.85
N VAL A 186 -10.03 -16.02 5.86
CA VAL A 186 -9.33 -16.44 7.08
C VAL A 186 -10.25 -17.24 8.01
N GLU A 187 -11.41 -16.68 8.38
CA GLU A 187 -12.23 -17.22 9.47
C GLU A 187 -13.13 -18.37 9.03
N LYS A 188 -13.59 -18.36 7.77
CA LYS A 188 -14.54 -19.36 7.27
C LYS A 188 -13.90 -20.39 6.36
N GLU A 189 -12.97 -19.97 5.52
CA GLU A 189 -12.32 -20.85 4.54
C GLU A 189 -10.98 -21.42 5.06
N GLY A 190 -10.48 -20.88 6.19
CA GLY A 190 -9.31 -21.41 6.88
C GLY A 190 -7.98 -21.11 6.18
N TYR A 191 -7.92 -20.06 5.35
CA TYR A 191 -6.67 -19.64 4.74
C TYR A 191 -5.76 -18.93 5.73
N GLU A 192 -4.49 -19.29 5.67
CA GLU A 192 -3.42 -18.66 6.41
C GLU A 192 -2.79 -17.58 5.52
N VAL A 193 -3.37 -16.38 5.56
CA VAL A 193 -2.89 -15.26 4.73
C VAL A 193 -1.52 -14.81 5.22
N ILE A 194 -0.47 -15.13 4.43
CA ILE A 194 0.93 -14.86 4.75
C ILE A 194 1.40 -13.49 4.27
N ALA A 195 0.77 -12.94 3.24
CA ALA A 195 1.06 -11.59 2.77
C ALA A 195 -0.19 -10.97 2.13
N ASN A 196 -0.38 -9.68 2.37
CA ASN A 196 -1.37 -8.86 1.68
C ASN A 196 -0.64 -7.65 1.09
N ILE A 197 -0.71 -7.50 -0.23
CA ILE A 197 0.01 -6.49 -1.00
C ILE A 197 -1.00 -5.56 -1.65
N GLY A 198 -0.87 -4.26 -1.39
CA GLY A 198 -1.83 -3.25 -1.83
C GLY A 198 -1.28 -1.84 -1.73
N ASP A 199 -1.90 -0.90 -2.43
CA ASP A 199 -1.46 0.49 -2.55
C ASP A 199 -2.28 1.47 -1.67
N GLN A 200 -3.32 1.00 -0.98
CA GLN A 200 -4.20 1.80 -0.15
C GLN A 200 -4.29 1.25 1.27
N SER A 201 -4.59 2.11 2.25
CA SER A 201 -4.88 1.63 3.61
C SER A 201 -6.15 0.78 3.67
N SER A 202 -7.08 0.97 2.72
CA SER A 202 -8.30 0.17 2.58
C SER A 202 -8.04 -1.30 2.21
N ASP A 203 -6.82 -1.65 1.79
CA ASP A 203 -6.45 -3.03 1.50
C ASP A 203 -6.19 -3.86 2.76
N PHE A 204 -6.00 -3.21 3.90
CA PHE A 204 -5.41 -3.80 5.11
C PHE A 204 -6.33 -3.77 6.34
N GLY A 205 -7.65 -3.71 6.13
CA GLY A 205 -8.61 -3.60 7.22
C GLY A 205 -8.83 -4.87 8.05
N ALA A 206 -8.56 -6.04 7.48
CA ALA A 206 -8.69 -7.32 8.18
C ALA A 206 -7.40 -7.72 8.90
N THR A 207 -7.56 -8.39 10.04
CA THR A 207 -6.44 -9.07 10.71
C THR A 207 -6.03 -10.30 9.90
N ILE A 208 -4.73 -10.45 9.67
CA ILE A 208 -4.12 -11.61 9.00
C ILE A 208 -2.98 -12.15 9.87
N GLN A 209 -2.55 -13.39 9.60
CA GLN A 209 -1.42 -14.01 10.30
C GLN A 209 -0.06 -13.46 9.82
N GLY A 210 -0.01 -13.07 8.55
CA GLY A 210 1.18 -12.58 7.86
C GLY A 210 1.44 -11.08 8.01
N ALA A 211 2.00 -10.48 6.97
CA ALA A 211 2.33 -9.05 6.93
C ALA A 211 1.62 -8.32 5.79
N ASN A 212 1.34 -7.05 6.02
CA ASN A 212 0.80 -6.12 5.03
C ASN A 212 1.94 -5.35 4.36
N PHE A 213 1.95 -5.28 3.03
CA PHE A 213 2.96 -4.57 2.24
C PHE A 213 2.30 -3.43 1.47
N LYS A 214 2.45 -2.22 2.01
CA LYS A 214 1.86 -0.99 1.46
C LYS A 214 2.76 -0.43 0.35
N LEU A 215 2.27 -0.45 -0.88
CA LEU A 215 2.89 0.25 -2.01
C LEU A 215 2.62 1.75 -1.94
N PRO A 216 3.54 2.61 -2.42
CA PRO A 216 3.29 4.04 -2.49
C PRO A 216 2.19 4.36 -3.51
N ASN A 217 1.18 5.13 -3.12
CA ASN A 217 0.24 5.72 -4.06
C ASN A 217 -0.12 7.15 -3.63
N TYR A 218 0.11 8.10 -4.52
CA TYR A 218 -0.21 9.52 -4.36
C TYR A 218 -1.14 10.05 -5.46
N LEU A 219 -1.74 9.17 -6.27
CA LEU A 219 -2.70 9.50 -7.32
C LEU A 219 -4.12 9.64 -6.76
N TYR A 220 -4.47 8.86 -5.74
CA TYR A 220 -5.78 8.87 -5.09
C TYR A 220 -5.73 8.29 -3.67
N ILE A 221 -6.82 8.51 -2.93
CA ILE A 221 -7.10 7.86 -1.65
C ILE A 221 -8.38 7.05 -1.81
N SER A 222 -8.34 5.79 -1.41
CA SER A 222 -9.51 4.92 -1.30
C SER A 222 -9.84 4.71 0.17
N ARG A 223 -11.06 5.10 0.56
CA ARG A 223 -11.59 4.91 1.91
C ARG A 223 -12.40 3.63 2.00
#